data_AF-A0A497PJF8-F1
#
_entry.id   AF-A0A497PJF8-F1
#
_cell.length_a   1.000
_cell.length_b   1.000
_cell.length_c   1.000
_cell.angle_alpha   90.00
_cell.angle_beta   90.00
_cell.angle_gamma   90.00
#
_symmetry.space_group_name_H-M   'P 1'
#
loop_
_entity.id
_entity.type
_entity.pdbx_description
1 polymer ?
#
loop_
_entity_poly.entity_id
_entity_poly.type
_entity_poly.pdbx_seq_one_letter_code
_entity_poly.pdbx_strand_id
1 'polypeptide(L)' 'MTVKPIYTFPKSLEKKNTHYCPGCHHGIIHRLVAELIDEMNLLEKTVIVWPVGCSVLGYEYLKTDGVEAAHGRAPA' A
#
# COMPACT_ATOMS: atom_id res chain seq x y z
N MET A 1 29.20 -16.41 8.81
CA MET A 1 28.37 -15.25 9.21
C MET A 1 27.24 -15.14 8.21
N THR A 2 26.01 -15.42 8.61
CA THR A 2 24.82 -15.32 7.75
C THR A 2 24.33 -13.87 7.77
N VAL A 3 24.29 -13.21 6.60
CA VAL A 3 23.79 -11.83 6.46
C VAL A 3 22.28 -11.84 6.65
N LYS A 4 21.79 -11.20 7.72
CA LYS A 4 20.36 -10.97 7.94
C LYS A 4 19.94 -9.72 7.16
N PRO A 5 18.91 -9.77 6.30
CA PRO A 5 18.42 -8.58 5.62
C PRO A 5 17.86 -7.57 6.63
N ILE A 6 18.19 -6.28 6.45
CA ILE A 6 17.66 -5.18 7.28
C ILE A 6 16.17 -4.96 6.99
N TYR A 7 15.77 -5.07 5.72
CA TYR A 7 14.38 -5.04 5.30
C TYR A 7 14.12 -6.11 4.25
N THR A 8 12.88 -6.53 4.13
CA THR A 8 12.40 -7.46 3.10
C THR A 8 11.29 -6.81 2.30
N PHE A 9 10.91 -7.41 1.17
CA PHE A 9 9.71 -6.98 0.47
C PHE A 9 8.48 -7.13 1.39
N PRO A 10 7.62 -6.11 1.53
CA PRO A 10 6.48 -6.19 2.44
C PRO A 10 5.51 -7.31 2.03
N LYS A 11 5.02 -8.07 3.01
CA LYS A 11 4.01 -9.11 2.80
C LYS A 11 2.69 -8.49 2.37
N SER A 12 2.34 -7.35 2.95
CA SER A 12 1.15 -6.54 2.65
C SER A 12 1.17 -5.86 1.27
N LEU A 13 2.27 -5.96 0.51
CA LEU A 13 2.40 -5.41 -0.83
C LEU A 13 2.39 -6.54 -1.89
N GLU A 14 1.79 -6.27 -3.04
CA GLU A 14 1.77 -7.18 -4.18
C GLU A 14 3.05 -7.04 -5.03
N LYS A 15 3.58 -8.17 -5.51
CA LYS A 15 4.75 -8.20 -6.40
C LYS A 15 4.31 -7.99 -7.85
N LYS A 16 3.81 -6.79 -8.15
CA LYS A 16 3.40 -6.39 -9.50
C LYS A 16 3.93 -5.04 -9.92
N ASN A 17 3.97 -4.82 -11.23
CA ASN A 17 4.32 -3.54 -11.79
C ASN A 17 3.24 -2.51 -11.44
N THR A 18 3.68 -1.33 -11.00
CA THR A 18 2.78 -0.22 -10.70
C THR A 18 2.42 0.55 -11.96
N HIS A 19 1.23 1.14 -11.98
CA HIS A 19 0.75 1.99 -13.07
C HIS A 19 1.22 3.45 -12.90
N TYR A 20 1.93 3.76 -11.81
CA TYR A 20 2.44 5.10 -11.54
C TYR A 20 3.56 5.49 -12.50
N CYS A 21 3.63 6.79 -12.79
CA CYS A 21 4.68 7.36 -13.61
C CYS A 21 6.06 7.18 -12.96
N PRO A 22 7.15 7.07 -13.75
CA PRO A 22 8.51 7.11 -13.22
C PRO A 22 8.74 8.38 -12.39
N GLY A 23 9.30 8.21 -11.17
CA GLY A 23 9.52 9.32 -10.23
C GLY A 23 8.29 9.70 -9.37
N CYS A 24 7.14 9.06 -9.58
CA CYS A 24 5.96 9.31 -8.77
C CYS A 24 6.10 8.72 -7.35
N HIS A 25 5.70 9.48 -6.33
CA HIS A 25 5.85 9.06 -4.94
C HIS A 25 4.79 8.05 -4.46
N HIS A 26 3.70 7.82 -5.20
CA HIS A 26 2.65 6.87 -4.78
C HIS A 26 3.21 5.47 -4.53
N GLY A 27 4.15 4.99 -5.36
CA GLY A 27 4.78 3.68 -5.15
C GLY A 27 5.60 3.60 -3.86
N ILE A 28 6.32 4.69 -3.52
CA ILE A 28 7.10 4.78 -2.27
C ILE A 28 6.14 4.84 -1.06
N ILE A 29 5.10 5.66 -1.15
CA ILE A 29 4.11 5.82 -0.06
C ILE A 29 3.40 4.48 0.20
N HIS A 30 2.94 3.77 -0.84
CA HIS A 30 2.29 2.46 -0.66
C HIS A 30 3.22 1.44 -0.03
N ARG A 31 4.51 1.46 -0.38
CA ARG A 31 5.50 0.60 0.26
C ARG A 31 5.65 0.91 1.74
N LEU A 32 5.79 2.19 2.12
CA LEU A 32 5.92 2.59 3.52
C LEU A 32 4.68 2.20 4.33
N VAL A 33 3.49 2.40 3.76
CA VAL A 33 2.23 1.97 4.39
C VAL A 33 2.21 0.44 4.57
N ALA A 34 2.64 -0.34 3.56
CA ALA A 34 2.72 -1.80 3.67
C ALA A 34 3.71 -2.27 4.75
N GLU A 35 4.88 -1.62 4.85
CA GLU A 35 5.88 -1.90 5.88
C GLU A 35 5.30 -1.67 7.27
N LEU A 36 4.58 -0.55 7.48
CA LEU A 36 3.92 -0.26 8.76
C LEU A 36 2.80 -1.26 9.08
N ILE A 37 1.98 -1.65 8.10
CA ILE A 37 0.94 -2.67 8.29
C ILE A 37 1.57 -4.00 8.74
N ASP A 38 2.67 -4.42 8.11
CA ASP A 38 3.39 -5.63 8.47
C ASP A 38 4.01 -5.54 9.87
N GLU A 39 4.70 -4.44 10.19
CA GLU A 39 5.35 -4.20 11.48
C GLU A 39 4.35 -4.21 12.64
N MET A 40 3.16 -3.64 12.41
CA MET A 40 2.08 -3.57 13.40
C MET A 40 1.22 -4.84 13.42
N ASN A 41 1.47 -5.82 12.55
CA ASN A 41 0.67 -7.05 12.39
C ASN A 41 -0.81 -6.75 12.13
N LEU A 42 -1.09 -5.82 11.21
CA LEU A 42 -2.43 -5.31 10.92
C LEU A 42 -3.03 -5.79 9.59
N LEU A 43 -2.35 -6.65 8.83
CA LEU A 43 -2.80 -7.06 7.49
C LEU A 43 -4.27 -7.53 7.48
N GLU A 44 -4.61 -8.50 8.33
CA GLU A 44 -5.98 -9.05 8.46
C GLU A 44 -6.96 -8.15 9.24
N LYS A 45 -6.53 -6.94 9.62
CA LYS A 45 -7.29 -5.99 10.46
C LYS A 45 -7.41 -4.60 9.83
N THR A 46 -6.95 -4.45 8.59
CA THR A 46 -6.91 -3.16 7.90
C THR A 46 -7.92 -3.14 6.76
N VAL A 47 -8.77 -2.11 6.75
CA VAL A 47 -9.59 -1.75 5.59
C VAL A 47 -9.15 -0.37 5.12
N ILE A 48 -8.78 -0.24 3.86
CA ILE A 48 -8.34 1.03 3.28
C ILE A 48 -9.47 1.71 2.53
N VAL A 49 -9.69 3.00 2.80
CA VAL A 49 -10.62 3.84 2.04
C VAL A 49 -9.84 4.60 0.98
N TRP A 50 -10.03 4.22 -0.28
CA TRP A 50 -9.31 4.78 -1.43
C TRP A 50 -10.00 6.06 -1.95
N PRO A 51 -9.25 7.15 -2.20
CA PRO A 51 -9.80 8.37 -2.78
C PRO A 51 -9.86 8.27 -4.31
N VAL A 52 -10.62 9.16 -4.97
CA VAL A 52 -10.55 9.34 -6.42
C VAL A 52 -9.26 10.09 -6.81
N GLY A 53 -8.45 9.50 -7.69
CA GLY A 53 -7.19 10.04 -8.21
C GLY A 53 -6.20 8.92 -8.52
N CYS A 54 -4.97 9.22 -8.93
CA CYS A 54 -3.96 8.17 -9.23
C CYS A 54 -3.76 7.22 -8.04
N SER A 55 -3.79 7.72 -6.80
CA SER A 55 -3.65 6.93 -5.58
C SER A 55 -4.70 5.84 -5.42
N VAL A 56 -5.86 5.93 -6.09
CA VAL A 56 -6.93 4.91 -6.03
C VAL A 56 -6.37 3.53 -6.41
N LEU A 57 -5.44 3.50 -7.38
CA LEU A 57 -4.81 2.27 -7.88
C LEU A 57 -4.04 1.51 -6.79
N GLY A 58 -3.86 2.07 -5.60
CA GLY A 58 -3.34 1.36 -4.44
C GLY A 58 -4.14 0.12 -4.04
N TYR A 59 -5.44 0.03 -4.36
CA TYR A 59 -6.23 -1.19 -4.13
C TYR A 59 -5.68 -2.40 -4.89
N GLU A 60 -4.96 -2.16 -6.00
CA GLU A 60 -4.25 -3.21 -6.69
C GLU A 60 -3.05 -3.66 -5.84
N TYR A 61 -2.27 -2.72 -5.30
CA TYR A 61 -0.94 -3.04 -4.76
C TYR A 61 -0.93 -3.46 -3.30
N LEU A 62 -1.88 -3.01 -2.47
CA LEU A 62 -1.96 -3.40 -1.07
C LEU A 62 -2.92 -4.58 -0.89
N LYS A 63 -2.45 -5.62 -0.19
CA LYS A 63 -3.20 -6.85 0.07
C LYS A 63 -4.18 -6.72 1.24
N THR A 64 -4.85 -5.57 1.31
CA THR A 64 -5.86 -5.28 2.33
C THR A 64 -7.22 -5.19 1.67
N ASP A 65 -8.28 -5.48 2.41
CA ASP A 65 -9.62 -5.11 1.96
C ASP A 65 -9.73 -3.58 1.86
N GLY A 66 -10.63 -3.11 1.01
CA GLY A 66 -10.82 -1.68 0.82
C GLY A 66 -12.07 -1.31 0.05
N VAL A 67 -12.40 -0.02 0.10
CA VAL A 67 -13.53 0.59 -0.61
C VAL A 67 -13.07 1.85 -1.31
N GLU A 68 -13.68 2.16 -2.45
CA GLU A 68 -13.46 3.43 -3.14
C GLU A 68 -14.51 4.44 -2.71
N ALA A 69 -14.06 5.56 -2.14
CA ALA A 69 -14.94 6.66 -1.78
C ALA A 69 -15.15 7.60 -2.96
N ALA A 70 -16.29 8.31 -2.95
CA ALA A 70 -16.52 9.41 -3.87
C ALA A 70 -15.43 10.49 -3.74
N HIS A 71 -15.23 11.29 -4.80
CA HIS A 71 -14.17 12.29 -4.83
C HIS A 71 -14.27 13.25 -3.63
N GLY A 72 -13.17 13.37 -2.88
CA GLY A 72 -13.09 14.19 -1.67
C GLY A 72 -13.91 13.66 -0.48
N ARG A 73 -14.28 12.37 -0.44
CA ARG A 73 -15.08 11.76 0.63
C ARG A 73 -14.42 10.58 1.35
N ALA A 74 -13.14 10.31 1.09
CA ALA A 74 -12.40 9.26 1.80
C ALA A 74 -12.42 9.39 3.35
N PRO A 75 -12.35 10.60 3.97
CA PRO A 75 -12.41 10.72 5.43
C PRO A 75 -13.83 10.87 6.00
N ALA A 76 -14.88 10.84 5.16
CA ALA A 76 -16.25 11.18 5.55
C ALA A 76 -17.03 9.99 6.15
#